data_AF-A0A3M6JWE1-F1
#
_entry.id   AF-A0A3M6JWE1-F1
#
_cell.length_a   1.000
_cell.length_b   1.000
_cell.length_c   1.000
_cell.angle_alpha   90.00
_cell.angle_beta   90.00
_cell.angle_gamma   90.00
#
_symmetry.space_group_name_H-M   'P 1'
#
loop_
_entity.id
_entity.type
_entity.pdbx_description
1 polymer ?
#
loop_
_entity_poly.entity_id
_entity_poly.type
_entity_poly.pdbx_seq_one_letter_code
_entity_poly.pdbx_strand_id
1 'polypeptide(L)' 'KLLVDSYSVDHLQGANVDYIESLMGSGFKINNPNVTKSCSCGHSFSTE' A
#
# COMPACT_ATOMS: atom_id res chain seq x y z
N LYS A 1 -10.49 -11.97 -3.59
CA LYS A 1 -10.17 -12.44 -2.20
C LYS A 1 -8.81 -11.88 -1.85
N LEU A 2 -8.72 -11.05 -0.80
CA LEU A 2 -7.43 -10.55 -0.31
C LEU A 2 -6.73 -11.65 0.49
N LEU A 3 -5.45 -11.85 0.21
CA LEU A 3 -4.58 -12.78 0.91
C LEU A 3 -3.49 -11.95 1.55
N VAL A 4 -3.37 -12.05 2.86
CA VAL A 4 -2.37 -11.36 3.67
C VAL A 4 -1.73 -12.43 4.55
N ASP A 5 -0.40 -12.47 4.59
CA ASP A 5 0.28 -13.36 5.51
C ASP A 5 0.20 -12.84 6.94
N SER A 6 0.36 -13.74 7.91
CA SER A 6 0.18 -13.44 9.33
C SER A 6 1.17 -12.41 9.87
N TYR A 7 2.39 -12.35 9.32
CA TYR A 7 3.43 -11.42 9.76
C TYR A 7 3.16 -10.01 9.25
N SER A 8 2.68 -9.89 8.01
CA SER A 8 2.33 -8.59 7.42
C SER A 8 1.01 -8.00 7.93
N VAL A 9 0.18 -8.78 8.64
CA VAL A 9 -1.14 -8.34 9.08
C VAL A 9 -1.07 -7.14 10.02
N ASP A 10 -0.13 -7.14 10.95
CA ASP A 10 0.04 -6.05 11.92
C ASP A 10 0.58 -4.78 11.23
N HIS A 11 1.43 -4.96 10.22
CA HIS A 11 2.03 -3.86 9.46
C HIS A 11 1.01 -3.19 8.53
N LEU A 12 0.00 -3.95 8.09
CA LEU A 12 -1.07 -3.49 7.20
C LEU A 12 -2.35 -3.11 7.98
N GLN A 13 -2.33 -3.14 9.31
CA GLN A 13 -3.49 -2.84 10.14
C GLN A 13 -3.89 -1.37 9.95
N GLY A 14 -5.09 -1.14 9.41
CA GLY A 14 -5.58 0.19 9.06
C GLY A 14 -5.11 0.72 7.69
N ALA A 15 -4.39 -0.09 6.91
CA ALA A 15 -4.04 0.25 5.53
C ALA A 15 -5.28 0.24 4.62
N ASN A 16 -5.32 1.22 3.72
CA ASN A 16 -6.32 1.33 2.67
C ASN A 16 -5.66 1.16 1.30
N VAL A 17 -6.30 0.39 0.43
CA VAL A 17 -5.82 0.12 -0.93
C VAL A 17 -6.85 0.63 -1.91
N ASP A 18 -6.50 1.71 -2.60
CA ASP A 18 -7.31 2.31 -3.66
C ASP A 18 -6.76 1.89 -5.02
N TYR A 19 -7.65 1.55 -5.96
CA TYR A 19 -7.26 1.41 -7.36
C TYR A 19 -7.62 2.69 -8.10
N ILE A 20 -6.61 3.36 -8.64
CA ILE A 20 -6.78 4.59 -9.39
C ILE A 20 -6.60 4.27 -10.87
N GLU A 21 -7.66 4.53 -11.63
CA GLU A 21 -7.65 4.44 -13.09
C GLU A 21 -7.67 5.86 -13.65
N SER A 22 -6.60 6.24 -14.34
CA SER A 22 -6.47 7.56 -14.98
C SER A 22 -6.06 7.41 -16.44
N LEU A 23 -6.23 8.47 -17.22
CA LEU A 23 -5.76 8.51 -18.61
C LEU A 23 -4.24 8.27 -18.75
N MET A 24 -3.45 8.53 -17.71
CA MET A 24 -1.98 8.33 -17.72
C MET A 24 -1.56 6.94 -17.25
N GLY A 25 -2.51 6.10 -16.82
CA GLY A 25 -2.25 4.76 -16.35
C GLY A 25 -3.17 4.36 -15.21
N SER A 26 -3.18 3.05 -14.97
CA SER A 26 -3.89 2.43 -13.87
C SER A 26 -2.91 1.85 -12.85
N GLY A 27 -3.25 1.93 -11.57
CA GLY A 27 -2.37 1.45 -10.52
C GLY A 27 -3.03 1.35 -9.15
N PHE A 28 -2.42 0.56 -8.29
CA PHE A 28 -2.81 0.46 -6.88
C PHE A 28 -2.08 1.51 -6.07
N LYS A 29 -2.84 2.31 -5.34
CA LYS A 29 -2.35 3.25 -4.34
C LYS A 29 -2.61 2.66 -2.96
N ILE A 30 -1.53 2.42 -2.23
CA ILE A 30 -1.59 1.87 -0.88
C ILE A 30 -1.33 3.02 0.09
N ASN A 31 -2.35 3.37 0.88
CA ASN A 31 -2.26 4.32 1.98
C ASN A 31 -2.20 3.53 3.28
N ASN A 32 -1.02 3.43 3.89
CA ASN A 32 -0.85 2.73 5.15
C ASN A 32 -0.34 3.71 6.22
N PRO A 33 -1.09 3.94 7.32
CA PRO A 33 -0.68 4.86 8.38
C PRO A 33 0.62 4.45 9.10
N ASN A 34 1.02 3.18 9.01
CA ASN A 34 2.25 2.66 9.60
C ASN A 34 3.49 2.87 8.69
N VAL A 35 3.33 3.46 7.50
CA VAL A 35 4.44 3.69 6.57
C VAL A 35 5.25 4.90 7.00
N THR A 36 6.50 4.65 7.37
CA THR A 36 7.49 5.68 7.70
C THR A 36 8.20 6.22 6.45
N LYS A 37 8.34 5.41 5.40
CA LYS A 37 9.00 5.82 4.14
C LYS A 37 8.25 5.28 2.92
N SER A 38 7.84 6.19 2.03
CA SER A 38 7.28 5.85 0.71
C SER A 38 8.26 6.23 -0.40
N CYS A 39 8.50 5.33 -1.37
CA CYS A 39 9.20 5.68 -2.60
C CYS A 39 8.39 6.71 -3.38
N SER A 40 9.06 7.71 -3.94
CA SER A 40 8.46 8.72 -4.85
C SER A 40 7.80 8.09 -6.09
N CYS A 41 8.11 6.84 -6.37
CA CYS A 41 7.55 6.01 -7.43
C CYS A 41 6.22 5.31 -7.06
N GLY A 42 5.75 5.41 -5.82
CA GLY A 42 4.45 4.89 -5.36
C GLY A 42 4.33 3.36 -5.23
N HIS A 43 5.29 2.60 -5.75
CA HIS A 43 5.26 1.13 -5.76
C HIS A 43 5.96 0.45 -4.57
N SER A 44 6.61 1.20 -3.70
CA SER A 44 7.36 0.63 -2.58
C SER A 44 7.25 1.48 -1.32
N PHE A 45 7.11 0.80 -0.18
CA PHE A 45 6.99 1.41 1.14
C PHE A 45 7.75 0.58 2.17
N SER A 46 8.36 1.25 3.15
CA SER A 46 8.91 0.63 4.36
C SER A 46 8.07 1.03 5.57
N THR A 47 7.81 0.04 6.40
CA THR A 47 7.30 0.16 7.77
C THR A 47 8.46 -0.24 8.68
N GLU A 48 8.93 0.66 9.53
CA GLU A 48 10.01 0.42 10.52
C GLU A 48 9.42 -0.03 11.85
#